data_AF-A0A073IWR2-F1
#
_entry.id   AF-A0A073IWR2-F1
#
_cell.length_a   1.000
_cell.length_b   1.000
_cell.length_c   1.000
_cell.angle_alpha   90.00
_cell.angle_beta   90.00
_cell.angle_gamma   90.00
#
_symmetry.space_group_name_H-M   'P 1'
#
loop_
_entity.id
_entity.type
_entity.pdbx_description
1 polymer ?
#
loop_
_entity_poly.entity_id
_entity_poly.type
_entity_poly.pdbx_seq_one_letter_code
_entity_poly.pdbx_strand_id
1 'polypeptide(L)'
;MTVSPNMSFIRVLSITSLVLLGCASTNVSHAETSSSLPSYVTEEFGHPPPSITGPLSPEIHAALDTAFIKSVTLPTWAENEEQALDQIVASKDLRLVWLISDLMRFAASQHLNESLTDAASKLMGKELSYQNSWGVVTDHLIAWDVPAPPDYLKYKRGIFTGIVPGWDNIFVEGDLDWRVVSWGGVLIDNRAYDTTDNGCNCIPAVDNPEVSSAEDATWLKDDDIVFGIEINGESRAYPRRIMEVREMVNDTLGGRDLGIPYCTLCGAAQAYFTDGLPAGVERPILRTSGLLSRSNKVMYDIQTYSVFDTFLGHAVTGPLAKKKLQLKQATVITSDWGTWKKEHPETTVMLERYALGSDPDFRNGRDANGPIFPIGDVDPRLSVHEDVIGVISESGKPIAFQRSTAIAALLRGDEITFENIRLELRAGGVAAVDVDGSELGSHQAFWFAWSQFHPKTELWAG
;
A
#
# COMPACT_ATOMS: atom_id res chain seq x y z
N MET A 1 23.92 -6.19 72.89
CA MET A 1 23.89 -7.61 73.29
C MET A 1 24.19 -8.41 72.02
N THR A 2 25.46 -8.66 71.71
CA THR A 2 26.21 -9.88 72.07
C THR A 2 25.48 -11.16 71.62
N VAL A 3 25.97 -11.81 70.57
CA VAL A 3 26.57 -13.16 70.56
C VAL A 3 26.74 -13.62 69.10
N SER A 4 28.00 -13.77 68.67
CA SER A 4 28.46 -14.57 67.51
C SER A 4 28.65 -16.06 67.96
N PRO A 5 29.39 -16.97 67.29
CA PRO A 5 29.70 -17.23 65.87
C PRO A 5 29.61 -18.75 65.52
N ASN A 6 30.00 -19.13 64.29
CA ASN A 6 30.80 -20.32 63.87
C ASN A 6 30.31 -20.84 62.51
N MET A 7 31.13 -21.22 61.53
CA MET A 7 32.44 -21.88 61.64
C MET A 7 33.33 -21.60 60.41
N SER A 8 34.63 -21.60 60.68
CA SER A 8 35.76 -21.37 59.78
C SER A 8 36.15 -22.62 58.99
N PHE A 9 36.76 -22.47 57.80
CA PHE A 9 37.98 -23.18 57.44
C PHE A 9 38.82 -22.35 56.46
N ILE A 10 40.12 -22.59 56.52
CA ILE A 10 41.25 -21.68 56.28
C ILE A 10 42.12 -22.20 55.12
N ARG A 11 42.88 -21.26 54.50
CA ARG A 11 44.15 -21.40 53.73
C ARG A 11 43.98 -21.84 52.25
N VAL A 12 44.61 -21.20 51.25
CA VAL A 12 45.98 -20.67 51.12
C VAL A 12 46.04 -19.60 50.02
N LEU A 13 46.78 -18.50 50.25
CA LEU A 13 47.26 -17.61 49.19
C LEU A 13 48.47 -18.23 48.47
N SER A 14 48.50 -18.19 47.15
CA SER A 14 49.75 -18.16 46.38
C SER A 14 49.57 -17.25 45.18
N ILE A 15 50.32 -16.15 45.21
CA ILE A 15 50.44 -15.14 44.16
C ILE A 15 51.46 -15.65 43.14
N THR A 16 51.06 -15.81 41.87
CA THR A 16 52.04 -15.70 40.77
C THR A 16 51.36 -15.35 39.43
N SER A 17 51.78 -14.20 38.92
CA SER A 17 51.98 -13.80 37.52
C SER A 17 50.85 -13.89 36.48
N LEU A 18 50.42 -12.67 36.14
CA LEU A 18 49.91 -12.18 34.85
C LEU A 18 50.46 -12.92 33.61
N VAL A 19 49.56 -13.51 32.82
CA VAL A 19 49.69 -13.62 31.36
C VAL A 19 48.30 -13.38 30.77
N LEU A 20 48.13 -12.22 30.12
CA LEU A 20 46.99 -11.90 29.26
C LEU A 20 47.14 -12.68 27.94
N LEU A 21 46.31 -13.69 27.73
CA LEU A 21 46.07 -14.29 26.41
C LEU A 21 44.63 -14.00 26.03
N GLY A 22 44.46 -13.14 25.02
CA GLY A 22 43.17 -12.80 24.43
C GLY A 22 42.51 -14.04 23.84
N CYS A 23 41.28 -14.31 24.29
CA CYS A 23 40.39 -15.24 23.61
C CYS A 23 39.57 -14.44 22.61
N ALA A 24 39.87 -14.65 21.33
CA ALA A 24 39.04 -14.22 20.22
C ALA A 24 37.65 -14.86 20.38
N SER A 25 36.64 -14.03 20.65
CA SER A 25 35.25 -14.43 20.48
C SER A 25 34.99 -14.54 18.99
N THR A 26 34.95 -15.78 18.51
CA THR A 26 34.45 -16.11 17.17
C THR A 26 33.02 -15.59 17.07
N ASN A 27 32.82 -14.54 16.26
CA ASN A 27 31.51 -14.10 15.81
C ASN A 27 30.86 -15.27 15.07
N VAL A 28 29.97 -15.98 15.74
CA VAL A 28 29.01 -16.86 15.07
C VAL A 28 28.10 -15.93 14.29
N SER A 29 28.28 -15.90 12.97
CA SER A 29 27.35 -15.28 12.05
C SER A 29 25.97 -15.90 12.29
N HIS A 30 25.02 -15.10 12.78
CA HIS A 30 23.62 -15.44 12.65
C HIS A 30 23.29 -15.40 11.16
N ALA A 31 23.30 -16.57 10.52
CA ALA A 31 22.55 -16.77 9.29
C ALA A 31 21.08 -16.61 9.68
N GLU A 32 20.50 -15.45 9.37
CA GLU A 32 19.05 -15.30 9.36
C GLU A 32 18.50 -16.39 8.44
N THR A 33 17.65 -17.23 8.98
CA THR A 33 16.88 -18.21 8.21
C THR A 33 15.98 -17.44 7.26
N SER A 34 16.41 -17.24 6.01
CA SER A 34 15.50 -16.83 4.94
C SER A 34 14.43 -17.93 4.86
N SER A 35 13.18 -17.61 5.18
CA SER A 35 12.07 -18.51 4.88
C SER A 35 12.16 -18.86 3.39
N SER A 36 12.19 -20.15 3.07
CA SER A 36 12.20 -20.59 1.67
C SER A 36 10.98 -19.99 0.95
N LEU A 37 11.19 -19.36 -0.20
CA LEU A 37 10.11 -18.82 -1.03
C LEU A 37 9.06 -19.91 -1.29
N PRO A 38 7.76 -19.56 -1.35
CA PRO A 38 6.72 -20.51 -1.74
C PRO A 38 7.01 -21.13 -3.11
N SER A 39 6.57 -22.38 -3.33
CA SER A 39 6.86 -23.09 -4.59
C SER A 39 6.29 -22.35 -5.80
N TYR A 40 5.07 -21.81 -5.69
CA TYR A 40 4.42 -21.07 -6.77
C TYR A 40 5.23 -19.84 -7.21
N VAL A 41 5.90 -19.16 -6.26
CA VAL A 41 6.80 -18.05 -6.54
C VAL A 41 8.00 -18.52 -7.36
N THR A 42 8.63 -19.61 -6.95
CA THR A 42 9.81 -20.14 -7.68
C THR A 42 9.45 -20.75 -9.04
N GLU A 43 8.22 -21.24 -9.21
CA GLU A 43 7.70 -21.74 -10.48
C GLU A 43 7.46 -20.59 -11.47
N GLU A 44 6.93 -19.46 -11.00
CA GLU A 44 6.62 -18.30 -11.83
C GLU A 44 7.83 -17.39 -12.09
N PHE A 45 8.56 -17.01 -11.04
CA PHE A 45 9.64 -16.02 -11.11
C PHE A 45 11.04 -16.64 -11.20
N GLY A 46 11.16 -17.95 -10.99
CA GLY A 46 12.44 -18.64 -10.86
C GLY A 46 13.11 -18.38 -9.50
N HIS A 47 14.36 -18.82 -9.35
CA HIS A 47 15.13 -18.59 -8.13
C HIS A 47 15.93 -17.29 -8.23
N PRO A 48 16.02 -16.50 -7.15
CA PRO A 48 16.92 -15.34 -7.13
C PRO A 48 18.39 -15.82 -7.20
N PRO A 49 19.29 -15.06 -7.84
CA PRO A 49 20.70 -15.34 -7.78
C PRO A 49 21.22 -15.18 -6.33
N PRO A 50 22.33 -15.83 -5.97
CA PRO A 50 22.96 -15.61 -4.67
C PRO A 50 23.32 -14.12 -4.51
N SER A 51 22.79 -13.48 -3.46
CA SER A 51 23.12 -12.10 -3.13
C SER A 51 24.07 -12.02 -1.94
N ILE A 52 24.97 -11.04 -1.97
CA ILE A 52 25.88 -10.76 -0.86
C ILE A 52 25.10 -10.02 0.23
N THR A 53 25.16 -10.51 1.46
CA THR A 53 24.64 -9.81 2.63
C THR A 53 25.78 -9.10 3.37
N GLY A 54 25.54 -7.86 3.79
CA GLY A 54 26.54 -7.06 4.51
C GLY A 54 26.55 -5.57 4.18
N PRO A 55 27.46 -4.79 4.79
CA PRO A 55 27.65 -3.37 4.49
C PRO A 55 28.22 -3.18 3.08
N LEU A 56 27.90 -2.05 2.46
CA LEU A 56 28.47 -1.65 1.17
C LEU A 56 29.87 -1.04 1.38
N SER A 57 30.76 -1.21 0.41
CA SER A 57 32.09 -0.57 0.47
C SER A 57 31.99 0.94 0.21
N PRO A 58 32.98 1.75 0.66
CA PRO A 58 33.01 3.18 0.36
C PRO A 58 32.95 3.49 -1.14
N GLU A 59 33.56 2.64 -1.97
CA GLU A 59 33.55 2.76 -3.43
C GLU A 59 32.13 2.57 -3.97
N ILE A 60 31.39 1.57 -3.48
CA ILE A 60 29.98 1.37 -3.87
C ILE A 60 29.11 2.53 -3.40
N HIS A 61 29.30 3.07 -2.19
CA HIS A 61 28.58 4.27 -1.76
C HIS A 61 28.83 5.47 -2.68
N ALA A 62 30.07 5.69 -3.12
CA ALA A 62 30.42 6.75 -4.05
C ALA A 62 29.78 6.55 -5.45
N ALA A 63 29.71 5.29 -5.90
CA ALA A 63 29.01 4.93 -7.13
C ALA A 63 27.51 5.19 -7.02
N LEU A 64 26.86 4.79 -5.92
CA LEU A 64 25.43 5.06 -5.67
C LEU A 64 25.13 6.56 -5.59
N ASP A 65 25.94 7.35 -4.89
CA ASP A 65 25.76 8.80 -4.82
C ASP A 65 25.86 9.45 -6.22
N THR A 66 26.73 8.92 -7.08
CA THR A 66 26.88 9.41 -8.46
C THR A 66 25.69 9.00 -9.34
N ALA A 67 25.34 7.71 -9.33
CA ALA A 67 24.32 7.12 -10.20
C ALA A 67 22.87 7.47 -9.80
N PHE A 68 22.59 7.73 -8.52
CA PHE A 68 21.20 7.87 -8.02
C PHE A 68 20.89 9.18 -7.30
N ILE A 69 21.88 10.02 -7.00
CA ILE A 69 21.66 11.34 -6.37
C ILE A 69 22.09 12.45 -7.31
N LYS A 70 23.36 12.43 -7.77
CA LYS A 70 23.88 13.49 -8.65
C LYS A 70 23.22 13.45 -10.03
N SER A 71 23.17 12.27 -10.64
CA SER A 71 22.60 12.05 -11.99
C SER A 71 21.18 12.61 -12.15
N VAL A 72 20.35 12.51 -11.11
CA VAL A 72 18.95 12.92 -11.09
C VAL A 72 18.80 14.44 -11.30
N THR A 73 19.82 15.21 -10.93
CA THR A 73 19.85 16.67 -11.11
C THR A 73 20.54 17.11 -12.41
N LEU A 74 21.10 16.16 -13.17
CA LEU A 74 21.82 16.43 -14.40
C LEU A 74 20.90 16.28 -15.63
N PRO A 75 21.15 17.07 -16.70
CA PRO A 75 20.33 17.00 -17.91
C PRO A 75 20.61 15.76 -18.75
N THR A 76 21.74 15.09 -18.54
CA THR A 76 22.23 13.98 -19.37
C THR A 76 22.88 12.91 -18.52
N TRP A 77 22.61 11.64 -18.85
CA TRP A 77 23.36 10.49 -18.39
C TRP A 77 24.67 10.40 -19.19
N ALA A 78 25.82 10.53 -18.51
CA ALA A 78 27.12 10.61 -19.16
C ALA A 78 28.06 9.48 -18.69
N GLU A 79 29.31 9.54 -19.17
CA GLU A 79 30.30 8.49 -18.96
C GLU A 79 30.59 8.21 -17.46
N ASN A 80 30.54 9.24 -16.61
CA ASN A 80 30.77 9.06 -15.18
C ASN A 80 29.64 8.27 -14.51
N GLU A 81 28.39 8.51 -14.91
CA GLU A 81 27.23 7.78 -14.41
C GLU A 81 27.22 6.33 -14.90
N GLU A 82 27.61 6.10 -16.16
CA GLU A 82 27.81 4.74 -16.70
C GLU A 82 28.89 3.97 -15.93
N GLN A 83 30.05 4.58 -15.69
CA GLN A 83 31.12 3.96 -14.90
C GLN A 83 30.68 3.65 -13.46
N ALA A 84 29.85 4.51 -12.85
CA ALA A 84 29.28 4.26 -11.55
C ALA A 84 28.30 3.06 -11.58
N LEU A 85 27.47 2.96 -12.62
CA LEU A 85 26.56 1.83 -12.81
C LEU A 85 27.32 0.51 -13.03
N ASP A 86 28.41 0.53 -13.79
CA ASP A 86 29.30 -0.63 -13.96
C ASP A 86 29.93 -1.09 -12.64
N GLN A 87 30.33 -0.16 -11.77
CA GLN A 87 30.82 -0.49 -10.42
C GLN A 87 29.73 -1.13 -9.55
N ILE A 88 28.49 -0.63 -9.64
CA ILE A 88 27.33 -1.23 -8.97
C ILE A 88 27.11 -2.66 -9.46
N VAL A 89 27.15 -2.90 -10.77
CA VAL A 89 27.01 -4.25 -11.35
C VAL A 89 28.14 -5.17 -10.89
N ALA A 90 29.38 -4.69 -10.86
CA ALA A 90 30.54 -5.46 -10.44
C ALA A 90 30.47 -5.93 -8.97
N SER A 91 29.67 -5.27 -8.13
CA SER A 91 29.42 -5.68 -6.74
C SER A 91 28.68 -7.01 -6.62
N LYS A 92 27.89 -7.39 -7.65
CA LYS A 92 26.99 -8.55 -7.64
C LYS A 92 25.97 -8.55 -6.50
N ASP A 93 25.67 -7.38 -5.95
CA ASP A 93 24.66 -7.23 -4.90
C ASP A 93 23.27 -7.02 -5.51
N LEU A 94 22.43 -8.06 -5.46
CA LEU A 94 21.07 -8.03 -6.01
C LEU A 94 20.20 -6.93 -5.36
N ARG A 95 20.50 -6.53 -4.12
CA ARG A 95 19.71 -5.51 -3.39
C ARG A 95 19.78 -4.16 -4.09
N LEU A 96 20.87 -3.88 -4.81
CA LEU A 96 21.06 -2.62 -5.52
C LEU A 96 20.13 -2.48 -6.74
N VAL A 97 19.51 -3.57 -7.20
CA VAL A 97 18.52 -3.53 -8.30
C VAL A 97 17.26 -2.76 -7.89
N TRP A 98 16.93 -2.65 -6.60
CA TRP A 98 15.85 -1.76 -6.14
C TRP A 98 16.06 -0.31 -6.58
N LEU A 99 17.29 0.20 -6.44
CA LEU A 99 17.63 1.58 -6.83
C LEU A 99 17.66 1.75 -8.35
N ILE A 100 18.09 0.71 -9.08
CA ILE A 100 18.00 0.68 -10.54
C ILE A 100 16.54 0.77 -10.96
N SER A 101 15.66 -0.08 -10.40
CA SER A 101 14.21 -0.05 -10.68
C SER A 101 13.59 1.31 -10.36
N ASP A 102 13.94 1.90 -9.21
CA ASP A 102 13.46 3.23 -8.81
C ASP A 102 13.80 4.30 -9.86
N LEU A 103 15.03 4.29 -10.39
CA LEU A 103 15.44 5.24 -11.42
C LEU A 103 14.80 4.91 -12.80
N MET A 104 14.63 3.63 -13.14
CA MET A 104 13.96 3.21 -14.38
C MET A 104 12.56 3.81 -14.50
N ARG A 105 11.86 3.99 -13.37
CA ARG A 105 10.51 4.57 -13.34
C ARG A 105 10.46 5.98 -13.94
N PHE A 106 11.57 6.71 -13.88
CA PHE A 106 11.70 8.10 -14.34
C PHE A 106 12.62 8.24 -15.57
N ALA A 107 13.17 7.15 -16.09
CA ALA A 107 14.09 7.17 -17.21
C ALA A 107 13.38 7.65 -18.50
N ALA A 108 13.64 8.90 -18.89
CA ALA A 108 13.01 9.52 -20.06
C ALA A 108 13.73 9.25 -21.39
N SER A 109 15.01 8.87 -21.36
CA SER A 109 15.80 8.59 -22.57
C SER A 109 15.95 7.10 -22.81
N GLN A 110 15.92 6.69 -24.09
CA GLN A 110 16.13 5.30 -24.49
C GLN A 110 17.48 4.75 -24.00
N HIS A 111 18.55 5.53 -24.16
CA HIS A 111 19.88 5.14 -23.73
C HIS A 111 19.94 4.84 -22.22
N LEU A 112 19.41 5.74 -21.38
CA LEU A 112 19.35 5.50 -19.93
C LEU A 112 18.52 4.26 -19.60
N ASN A 113 17.38 4.07 -20.27
CA ASN A 113 16.53 2.90 -20.05
C ASN A 113 17.26 1.60 -20.40
N GLU A 114 17.99 1.57 -21.51
CA GLU A 114 18.81 0.42 -21.94
C GLU A 114 19.93 0.14 -20.93
N SER A 115 20.69 1.16 -20.52
CA SER A 115 21.78 1.00 -19.53
C SER A 115 21.27 0.46 -18.19
N LEU A 116 20.15 0.98 -17.68
CA LEU A 116 19.53 0.48 -16.44
C LEU A 116 18.99 -0.95 -16.61
N THR A 117 18.40 -1.27 -17.77
CA THR A 117 17.89 -2.62 -18.07
C THR A 117 19.03 -3.63 -18.14
N ASP A 118 20.14 -3.28 -18.77
CA ASP A 118 21.32 -4.13 -18.86
C ASP A 118 21.96 -4.37 -17.48
N ALA A 119 22.03 -3.32 -16.65
CA ALA A 119 22.53 -3.44 -15.28
C ALA A 119 21.64 -4.35 -14.41
N ALA A 120 20.32 -4.17 -14.47
CA ALA A 120 19.37 -5.04 -13.79
C ALA A 120 19.48 -6.50 -14.29
N SER A 121 19.56 -6.70 -15.61
CA SER A 121 19.73 -8.03 -16.24
C SER A 121 20.94 -8.77 -15.68
N LYS A 122 22.10 -8.09 -15.64
CA LYS A 122 23.36 -8.66 -15.13
C LYS A 122 23.29 -9.02 -13.65
N LEU A 123 22.72 -8.14 -12.81
CA LEU A 123 22.60 -8.38 -11.36
C LEU A 123 21.56 -9.45 -11.02
N MET A 124 20.47 -9.52 -11.78
CA MET A 124 19.43 -10.54 -11.63
C MET A 124 19.81 -11.89 -12.25
N GLY A 125 20.82 -11.92 -13.14
CA GLY A 125 21.17 -13.11 -13.90
C GLY A 125 20.06 -13.53 -14.87
N LYS A 126 19.34 -12.56 -15.45
CA LYS A 126 18.22 -12.79 -16.38
C LYS A 126 18.39 -11.94 -17.63
N GLU A 127 17.99 -12.48 -18.77
CA GLU A 127 17.85 -11.72 -20.01
C GLU A 127 16.51 -10.96 -19.98
N LEU A 128 16.56 -9.64 -19.81
CA LEU A 128 15.36 -8.80 -19.76
C LEU A 128 15.09 -8.15 -21.13
N SER A 129 13.81 -8.04 -21.48
CA SER A 129 13.37 -7.21 -22.61
C SER A 129 13.47 -5.73 -22.23
N TYR A 130 13.83 -4.86 -23.18
CA TYR A 130 13.74 -3.41 -23.01
C TYR A 130 12.28 -2.90 -22.95
N GLN A 131 11.32 -3.69 -23.42
CA GLN A 131 9.90 -3.35 -23.28
C GLN A 131 9.42 -3.70 -21.88
N ASN A 132 8.89 -2.71 -21.15
CA ASN A 132 8.38 -2.85 -19.78
C ASN A 132 9.41 -3.48 -18.82
N SER A 133 10.70 -3.23 -19.03
CA SER A 133 11.78 -3.76 -18.18
C SER A 133 11.56 -3.41 -16.70
N TRP A 134 11.17 -2.16 -16.42
CA TRP A 134 10.84 -1.70 -15.07
C TRP A 134 9.79 -2.58 -14.36
N GLY A 135 8.69 -2.91 -15.05
CA GLY A 135 7.63 -3.72 -14.47
C GLY A 135 8.13 -5.12 -14.12
N VAL A 136 8.78 -5.78 -15.10
CA VAL A 136 9.35 -7.12 -14.93
C VAL A 136 10.38 -7.17 -13.82
N VAL A 137 11.32 -6.21 -13.77
CA VAL A 137 12.34 -6.14 -12.72
C VAL A 137 11.68 -6.03 -11.36
N THR A 138 10.74 -5.09 -11.21
CA THR A 138 10.12 -4.81 -9.91
C THR A 138 9.30 -5.99 -9.42
N ASP A 139 8.53 -6.66 -10.29
CA ASP A 139 7.77 -7.85 -9.89
C ASP A 139 8.68 -8.96 -9.38
N HIS A 140 9.83 -9.21 -10.02
CA HIS A 140 10.80 -10.19 -9.53
C HIS A 140 11.39 -9.79 -8.17
N LEU A 141 11.73 -8.51 -7.98
CA LEU A 141 12.28 -8.05 -6.70
C LEU A 141 11.28 -8.20 -5.55
N ILE A 142 10.00 -7.92 -5.82
CA ILE A 142 8.91 -8.11 -4.88
C ILE A 142 8.71 -9.60 -4.59
N ALA A 143 8.56 -10.42 -5.63
CA ALA A 143 8.28 -11.85 -5.52
C ALA A 143 9.39 -12.62 -4.82
N TRP A 144 10.66 -12.26 -5.07
CA TRP A 144 11.81 -12.85 -4.39
C TRP A 144 12.06 -12.29 -2.98
N ASP A 145 11.25 -11.33 -2.53
CA ASP A 145 11.44 -10.57 -1.28
C ASP A 145 12.89 -10.10 -1.11
N VAL A 146 13.46 -9.49 -2.16
CA VAL A 146 14.85 -9.04 -2.14
C VAL A 146 15.01 -7.97 -1.06
N PRO A 147 15.92 -8.13 -0.08
CA PRO A 147 16.05 -7.17 1.02
C PRO A 147 16.51 -5.80 0.52
N ALA A 148 16.16 -4.75 1.26
CA ALA A 148 16.62 -3.40 0.95
C ALA A 148 18.15 -3.32 1.10
N PRO A 149 18.86 -2.57 0.24
CA PRO A 149 20.27 -2.29 0.47
C PRO A 149 20.46 -1.32 1.66
N PRO A 150 21.65 -1.25 2.27
CA PRO A 150 21.96 -0.22 3.27
C PRO A 150 21.64 1.19 2.74
N ASP A 151 21.10 2.04 3.62
CA ASP A 151 20.69 3.42 3.31
C ASP A 151 19.66 3.56 2.17
N TYR A 152 18.90 2.51 1.84
CA TYR A 152 17.97 2.51 0.71
C TYR A 152 17.05 3.74 0.66
N LEU A 153 16.42 4.12 1.79
CA LEU A 153 15.52 5.27 1.84
C LEU A 153 16.22 6.59 1.48
N LYS A 154 17.51 6.78 1.83
CA LYS A 154 18.29 7.96 1.44
C LYS A 154 18.34 8.08 -0.08
N TYR A 155 18.70 6.99 -0.76
CA TYR A 155 18.85 6.98 -2.21
C TYR A 155 17.50 7.05 -2.93
N LYS A 156 16.50 6.28 -2.48
CA LYS A 156 15.14 6.35 -3.01
C LYS A 156 14.57 7.77 -2.90
N ARG A 157 14.72 8.41 -1.74
CA ARG A 157 14.32 9.80 -1.55
C ARG A 157 15.03 10.73 -2.55
N GLY A 158 16.34 10.58 -2.73
CA GLY A 158 17.11 11.36 -3.69
C GLY A 158 16.57 11.26 -5.12
N ILE A 159 16.17 10.06 -5.56
CA ILE A 159 15.55 9.85 -6.87
C ILE A 159 14.16 10.50 -6.92
N PHE A 160 13.27 10.16 -5.99
CA PHE A 160 11.87 10.54 -6.09
C PHE A 160 11.64 12.05 -5.89
N THR A 161 12.29 12.66 -4.89
CA THR A 161 12.09 14.10 -4.61
C THR A 161 12.93 14.99 -5.52
N GLY A 162 13.99 14.46 -6.14
CA GLY A 162 14.76 15.16 -7.17
C GLY A 162 13.99 15.36 -8.48
N ILE A 163 13.01 14.51 -8.76
CA ILE A 163 12.26 14.50 -10.04
C ILE A 163 10.83 15.04 -9.86
N VAL A 164 10.16 14.66 -8.78
CA VAL A 164 8.77 15.07 -8.51
C VAL A 164 8.72 15.91 -7.23
N PRO A 165 8.38 17.21 -7.33
CA PRO A 165 8.31 18.07 -6.16
C PRO A 165 7.13 17.71 -5.26
N GLY A 166 7.27 17.99 -3.96
CA GLY A 166 6.18 17.87 -2.97
C GLY A 166 6.23 16.60 -2.12
N TRP A 167 7.08 15.63 -2.47
CA TRP A 167 7.25 14.40 -1.70
C TRP A 167 8.25 14.48 -0.54
N ASP A 168 8.96 15.60 -0.42
CA ASP A 168 9.97 15.78 0.63
C ASP A 168 9.44 15.59 2.06
N ASN A 169 8.16 15.87 2.30
CA ASN A 169 7.58 15.72 3.63
C ASN A 169 7.10 14.30 3.94
N ILE A 170 6.90 13.46 2.92
CA ILE A 170 6.33 12.11 3.09
C ILE A 170 7.37 10.98 3.00
N PHE A 171 8.50 11.20 2.31
CA PHE A 171 9.63 10.26 2.25
C PHE A 171 10.46 10.31 3.54
N VAL A 172 9.90 9.80 4.63
CA VAL A 172 10.52 9.73 5.95
C VAL A 172 10.49 8.30 6.49
N GLU A 173 11.32 8.02 7.51
CA GLU A 173 11.31 6.72 8.18
C GLU A 173 9.95 6.45 8.84
N GLY A 174 9.54 5.19 8.83
CA GLY A 174 8.29 4.71 9.41
C GLY A 174 8.06 3.22 9.15
N ASP A 175 6.87 2.75 9.48
CA ASP A 175 6.40 1.37 9.29
C ASP A 175 5.84 1.17 7.87
N LEU A 176 6.63 1.56 6.87
CA LEU A 176 6.30 1.41 5.45
C LEU A 176 7.48 0.74 4.74
N ASP A 177 7.20 -0.35 4.03
CA ASP A 177 8.20 -0.96 3.16
C ASP A 177 8.39 -0.11 1.90
N TRP A 178 9.37 0.79 1.95
CA TRP A 178 9.69 1.68 0.84
C TRP A 178 10.15 0.93 -0.43
N ARG A 179 10.53 -0.36 -0.36
CA ARG A 179 10.97 -1.12 -1.55
C ARG A 179 9.84 -1.25 -2.56
N VAL A 180 8.64 -1.55 -2.07
CA VAL A 180 7.47 -1.84 -2.90
C VAL A 180 6.66 -0.59 -3.28
N VAL A 181 7.12 0.58 -2.84
CA VAL A 181 6.48 1.87 -3.14
C VAL A 181 7.05 2.45 -4.42
N SER A 182 6.20 2.81 -5.38
CA SER A 182 6.62 3.45 -6.65
C SER A 182 5.67 4.56 -7.08
N TRP A 183 6.03 5.30 -8.13
CA TRP A 183 5.22 6.39 -8.66
C TRP A 183 4.10 5.88 -9.57
N GLY A 184 2.86 6.28 -9.28
CA GLY A 184 1.67 5.96 -10.08
C GLY A 184 1.49 6.78 -11.36
N GLY A 185 2.39 7.72 -11.65
CA GLY A 185 2.33 8.55 -12.88
C GLY A 185 1.56 9.86 -12.75
N VAL A 186 1.11 10.23 -11.55
CA VAL A 186 0.43 11.50 -11.26
C VAL A 186 1.14 12.25 -10.12
N LEU A 187 1.05 13.58 -10.10
CA LEU A 187 1.66 14.36 -9.00
C LEU A 187 0.84 14.21 -7.71
N ILE A 188 1.47 14.56 -6.59
CA ILE A 188 0.83 14.66 -5.29
C ILE A 188 -0.29 15.71 -5.29
N ASP A 189 -1.43 15.38 -4.68
CA ASP A 189 -2.49 16.37 -4.42
C ASP A 189 -2.20 17.14 -3.13
N ASN A 190 -1.45 18.23 -3.25
CA ASN A 190 -1.09 19.12 -2.16
C ASN A 190 -2.03 20.33 -1.99
N ARG A 191 -3.21 20.28 -2.62
CA ARG A 191 -4.17 21.38 -2.55
C ARG A 191 -4.75 21.50 -1.13
N ALA A 192 -4.92 22.74 -0.69
CA ALA A 192 -5.52 23.04 0.61
C ALA A 192 -6.94 22.45 0.71
N TYR A 193 -7.40 22.22 1.93
CA TYR A 193 -8.78 21.82 2.19
C TYR A 193 -9.78 22.84 1.61
N ASP A 194 -10.94 22.36 1.14
CA ASP A 194 -12.00 23.15 0.52
C ASP A 194 -11.56 23.94 -0.73
N THR A 195 -10.61 23.37 -1.49
CA THR A 195 -10.20 23.92 -2.79
C THR A 195 -10.48 22.97 -3.95
N THR A 196 -11.59 22.22 -3.85
CA THR A 196 -12.02 21.19 -4.82
C THR A 196 -11.97 21.63 -6.28
N ASP A 197 -12.34 22.89 -6.57
CA ASP A 197 -12.42 23.43 -7.93
C ASP A 197 -11.06 23.90 -8.49
N ASN A 198 -9.99 23.89 -7.68
CA ASN A 198 -8.65 24.18 -8.16
C ASN A 198 -8.09 23.01 -8.97
N GLY A 199 -7.64 23.29 -10.19
CA GLY A 199 -6.95 22.32 -11.04
C GLY A 199 -5.58 21.91 -10.49
N CYS A 200 -5.13 20.70 -10.83
CA CYS A 200 -3.80 20.18 -10.55
C CYS A 200 -3.36 19.19 -11.63
N ASN A 201 -2.06 18.86 -11.67
CA ASN A 201 -1.54 17.71 -12.42
C ASN A 201 -1.54 16.43 -11.56
N CYS A 202 -2.57 16.30 -10.73
CA CYS A 202 -2.78 15.24 -9.75
C CYS A 202 -4.16 14.60 -9.99
N ILE A 203 -4.52 13.58 -9.20
CA ILE A 203 -5.91 13.11 -9.13
C ILE A 203 -6.61 13.92 -8.02
N PRO A 204 -7.50 14.87 -8.37
CA PRO A 204 -7.95 15.88 -7.42
C PRO A 204 -9.01 15.30 -6.48
N ALA A 205 -8.70 15.23 -5.18
CA ALA A 205 -9.68 14.96 -4.14
C ALA A 205 -10.84 15.96 -4.15
N VAL A 206 -11.98 15.52 -3.58
CA VAL A 206 -13.16 16.35 -3.32
C VAL A 206 -13.36 16.50 -1.82
N ASP A 207 -13.54 17.72 -1.35
CA ASP A 207 -13.87 18.01 0.05
C ASP A 207 -15.32 18.48 0.15
N ASN A 208 -16.04 17.93 1.12
CA ASN A 208 -17.44 18.20 1.46
C ASN A 208 -18.31 18.41 0.20
N PRO A 209 -18.44 17.37 -0.65
CA PRO A 209 -19.14 17.50 -1.91
C PRO A 209 -20.58 17.99 -1.70
N GLU A 210 -21.03 18.87 -2.59
CA GLU A 210 -22.45 19.10 -2.77
C GLU A 210 -23.12 17.81 -3.26
N VAL A 211 -24.37 17.63 -2.85
CA VAL A 211 -25.15 16.43 -3.16
C VAL A 211 -26.54 16.80 -3.64
N SER A 212 -27.16 15.90 -4.40
CA SER A 212 -28.57 15.96 -4.79
C SER A 212 -29.38 14.87 -4.09
N SER A 213 -30.70 14.98 -4.15
CA SER A 213 -31.59 13.86 -3.82
C SER A 213 -31.45 12.73 -4.85
N ALA A 214 -31.97 11.55 -4.52
CA ALA A 214 -32.09 10.44 -5.46
C ALA A 214 -33.03 10.73 -6.63
N GLU A 215 -34.08 11.54 -6.42
CA GLU A 215 -35.03 11.96 -7.46
C GLU A 215 -34.37 12.89 -8.48
N ASP A 216 -33.53 13.82 -8.01
CA ASP A 216 -32.86 14.81 -8.86
C ASP A 216 -31.68 14.22 -9.66
N ALA A 217 -31.14 13.07 -9.25
CA ALA A 217 -30.02 12.38 -9.88
C ALA A 217 -30.40 11.66 -11.19
N THR A 218 -31.14 12.32 -12.07
CA THR A 218 -31.67 11.79 -13.35
C THR A 218 -30.60 11.40 -14.37
N TRP A 219 -29.37 11.86 -14.18
CA TRP A 219 -28.20 11.52 -15.00
C TRP A 219 -27.66 10.12 -14.70
N LEU A 220 -27.93 9.58 -13.51
CA LEU A 220 -27.41 8.30 -13.04
C LEU A 220 -28.41 7.19 -13.41
N LYS A 221 -27.98 6.24 -14.24
CA LYS A 221 -28.80 5.13 -14.72
C LYS A 221 -28.91 4.07 -13.64
N ASP A 222 -29.99 3.29 -13.66
CA ASP A 222 -30.24 2.27 -12.65
C ASP A 222 -29.15 1.19 -12.60
N ASP A 223 -28.46 0.91 -13.71
CA ASP A 223 -27.36 -0.06 -13.80
C ASP A 223 -25.97 0.53 -13.51
N ASP A 224 -25.87 1.84 -13.27
CA ASP A 224 -24.61 2.47 -12.90
C ASP A 224 -24.19 2.03 -11.49
N ILE A 225 -22.90 1.73 -11.31
CA ILE A 225 -22.37 1.29 -10.03
C ILE A 225 -22.15 2.48 -9.09
N VAL A 226 -22.61 2.33 -7.85
CA VAL A 226 -22.40 3.27 -6.74
C VAL A 226 -21.73 2.57 -5.57
N PHE A 227 -20.95 3.34 -4.81
CA PHE A 227 -20.51 2.97 -3.48
C PHE A 227 -21.45 3.65 -2.48
N GLY A 228 -22.27 2.86 -1.80
CA GLY A 228 -23.21 3.31 -0.80
C GLY A 228 -22.61 3.26 0.60
N ILE A 229 -22.86 4.31 1.38
CA ILE A 229 -22.49 4.39 2.80
C ILE A 229 -23.72 4.86 3.58
N GLU A 230 -23.97 4.21 4.72
CA GLU A 230 -25.00 4.63 5.67
C GLU A 230 -24.38 4.90 7.04
N ILE A 231 -24.65 6.07 7.62
CA ILE A 231 -24.18 6.48 8.94
C ILE A 231 -25.33 7.15 9.69
N ASN A 232 -25.64 6.66 10.89
CA ASN A 232 -26.66 7.24 11.78
C ASN A 232 -28.04 7.47 11.08
N GLY A 233 -28.41 6.59 10.15
CA GLY A 233 -29.67 6.66 9.41
C GLY A 233 -29.66 7.59 8.19
N GLU A 234 -28.55 8.29 7.92
CA GLU A 234 -28.34 9.01 6.66
C GLU A 234 -27.56 8.13 5.68
N SER A 235 -28.00 8.10 4.42
CA SER A 235 -27.36 7.32 3.36
C SER A 235 -26.88 8.21 2.22
N ARG A 236 -25.73 7.86 1.64
CA ARG A 236 -25.17 8.56 0.48
C ARG A 236 -24.55 7.60 -0.52
N ALA A 237 -24.80 7.86 -1.80
CA ALA A 237 -24.18 7.18 -2.93
C ALA A 237 -23.02 8.02 -3.49
N TYR A 238 -21.90 7.35 -3.72
CA TYR A 238 -20.72 7.87 -4.42
C TYR A 238 -20.57 7.12 -5.75
N PRO A 239 -21.03 7.68 -6.88
CA PRO A 239 -21.01 7.00 -8.18
C PRO A 239 -19.60 6.63 -8.63
N ARG A 240 -19.41 5.39 -9.09
CA ARG A 240 -18.10 4.85 -9.48
C ARG A 240 -17.42 5.74 -10.52
N ARG A 241 -18.15 6.21 -11.52
CA ARG A 241 -17.62 7.10 -12.58
C ARG A 241 -17.01 8.40 -12.04
N ILE A 242 -17.53 8.92 -10.92
CA ILE A 242 -16.94 10.10 -10.26
C ILE A 242 -15.73 9.66 -9.44
N MET A 243 -15.87 8.59 -8.66
CA MET A 243 -14.78 8.08 -7.84
C MET A 243 -13.58 7.64 -8.67
N GLU A 244 -13.76 7.18 -9.91
CA GLU A 244 -12.66 6.83 -10.83
C GLU A 244 -11.76 8.01 -11.20
N VAL A 245 -12.26 9.25 -11.17
CA VAL A 245 -11.47 10.46 -11.48
C VAL A 245 -11.13 11.32 -10.26
N ARG A 246 -11.81 11.08 -9.14
CA ARG A 246 -11.57 11.80 -7.88
C ARG A 246 -10.73 10.98 -6.91
N GLU A 247 -11.00 9.68 -6.85
CA GLU A 247 -10.34 8.62 -6.07
C GLU A 247 -10.12 8.90 -4.57
N MET A 248 -10.53 10.05 -4.07
CA MET A 248 -10.46 10.47 -2.68
C MET A 248 -11.56 11.51 -2.42
N VAL A 249 -12.41 11.25 -1.44
CA VAL A 249 -13.43 12.21 -0.97
C VAL A 249 -13.28 12.37 0.53
N ASN A 250 -13.21 13.61 1.02
CA ASN A 250 -13.43 13.92 2.43
C ASN A 250 -14.85 14.45 2.57
N ASP A 251 -15.66 13.84 3.42
CA ASP A 251 -17.09 14.14 3.51
C ASP A 251 -17.57 14.18 4.96
N THR A 252 -18.77 14.72 5.17
CA THR A 252 -19.53 14.62 6.41
C THR A 252 -20.90 14.02 6.11
N LEU A 253 -21.23 12.92 6.79
CA LEU A 253 -22.48 12.15 6.61
C LEU A 253 -22.99 11.68 7.97
N GLY A 254 -24.28 11.85 8.26
CA GLY A 254 -24.85 11.42 9.55
C GLY A 254 -24.17 12.08 10.76
N GLY A 255 -23.64 13.30 10.59
CA GLY A 255 -22.86 14.01 11.60
C GLY A 255 -21.47 13.44 11.88
N ARG A 256 -20.95 12.56 11.02
CA ARG A 256 -19.62 11.96 11.13
C ARG A 256 -18.74 12.35 9.96
N ASP A 257 -17.46 12.51 10.23
CA ASP A 257 -16.47 12.89 9.24
C ASP A 257 -15.75 11.67 8.65
N LEU A 258 -15.69 11.61 7.33
CA LEU A 258 -15.18 10.48 6.58
C LEU A 258 -14.06 10.88 5.62
N GLY A 259 -13.10 9.98 5.45
CA GLY A 259 -12.17 9.95 4.31
C GLY A 259 -12.42 8.68 3.49
N ILE A 260 -12.70 8.85 2.21
CA ILE A 260 -13.25 7.82 1.32
C ILE A 260 -12.32 7.64 0.12
N PRO A 261 -11.25 6.83 0.24
CA PRO A 261 -10.43 6.47 -0.90
C PRO A 261 -11.17 5.49 -1.82
N TYR A 262 -10.96 5.64 -3.12
CA TYR A 262 -11.24 4.61 -4.11
C TYR A 262 -9.98 4.30 -4.91
N CYS A 263 -9.43 3.11 -4.74
CA CYS A 263 -8.34 2.60 -5.56
C CYS A 263 -8.94 1.88 -6.79
N THR A 264 -8.93 2.55 -7.94
CA THR A 264 -9.39 2.00 -9.22
C THR A 264 -8.66 0.70 -9.57
N LEU A 265 -7.34 0.68 -9.39
CA LEU A 265 -6.45 -0.47 -9.63
C LEU A 265 -6.73 -1.66 -8.71
N CYS A 266 -7.32 -1.43 -7.54
CA CYS A 266 -7.61 -2.44 -6.54
C CYS A 266 -9.07 -2.86 -6.55
N GLY A 267 -9.94 -2.17 -7.30
CA GLY A 267 -11.39 -2.33 -7.20
C GLY A 267 -11.93 -2.07 -5.79
N ALA A 268 -11.24 -1.23 -5.00
CA ALA A 268 -11.50 -1.09 -3.56
C ALA A 268 -11.95 0.32 -3.21
N ALA A 269 -13.22 0.45 -2.81
CA ALA A 269 -13.78 1.65 -2.20
C ALA A 269 -13.88 1.43 -0.69
N GLN A 270 -13.25 2.29 0.09
CA GLN A 270 -13.22 2.20 1.55
C GLN A 270 -13.69 3.52 2.16
N ALA A 271 -14.07 3.49 3.42
CA ALA A 271 -14.46 4.69 4.15
C ALA A 271 -13.91 4.62 5.56
N TYR A 272 -13.24 5.69 5.99
CA TYR A 272 -12.61 5.78 7.30
C TYR A 272 -13.17 6.95 8.07
N PHE A 273 -13.53 6.73 9.34
CA PHE A 273 -13.84 7.81 10.25
C PHE A 273 -12.59 8.64 10.53
N THR A 274 -12.68 9.94 10.22
CA THR A 274 -11.62 10.94 10.45
C THR A 274 -11.95 11.87 11.62
N ASP A 275 -13.04 11.60 12.33
CA ASP A 275 -13.41 12.18 13.62
C ASP A 275 -13.19 11.20 14.79
N GLY A 276 -13.56 11.61 16.01
CA GLY A 276 -13.49 10.75 17.20
C GLY A 276 -12.07 10.31 17.55
N LEU A 277 -11.07 11.08 17.13
CA LEU A 277 -9.66 10.72 17.22
C LEU A 277 -9.10 10.92 18.64
N PRO A 278 -7.95 10.27 18.96
CA PRO A 278 -7.27 10.48 20.23
C PRO A 278 -6.99 11.96 20.52
N ALA A 279 -6.95 12.33 21.80
CA ALA A 279 -6.73 13.71 22.22
C ALA A 279 -5.45 14.32 21.59
N GLY A 280 -5.59 15.54 21.06
CA GLY A 280 -4.50 16.26 20.40
C GLY A 280 -4.14 15.73 19.01
N VAL A 281 -5.04 15.00 18.36
CA VAL A 281 -5.00 14.68 16.92
C VAL A 281 -6.08 15.51 16.24
N GLU A 282 -5.67 16.39 15.33
CA GLU A 282 -6.60 17.11 14.45
C GLU A 282 -7.12 16.16 13.36
N ARG A 283 -8.31 16.43 12.83
CA ARG A 283 -8.94 15.63 11.77
C ARG A 283 -8.01 15.54 10.56
N PRO A 284 -7.51 14.35 10.16
CA PRO A 284 -6.75 14.20 8.94
C PRO A 284 -7.56 14.60 7.72
N ILE A 285 -6.93 15.29 6.79
CA ILE A 285 -7.51 15.61 5.48
C ILE A 285 -6.76 14.78 4.45
N LEU A 286 -7.43 13.72 3.99
CA LEU A 286 -6.78 12.71 3.16
C LEU A 286 -6.69 13.17 1.70
N ARG A 287 -5.56 12.81 1.10
CA ARG A 287 -5.21 13.14 -0.29
C ARG A 287 -4.52 11.97 -0.98
N THR A 288 -4.51 12.04 -2.31
CA THR A 288 -3.72 11.16 -3.16
C THR A 288 -2.26 11.58 -3.14
N SER A 289 -1.36 10.69 -2.72
CA SER A 289 0.09 10.99 -2.74
C SER A 289 0.70 10.91 -4.15
N GLY A 290 0.05 10.19 -5.07
CA GLY A 290 0.61 9.81 -6.37
C GLY A 290 1.54 8.58 -6.30
N LEU A 291 1.80 8.07 -5.09
CA LEU A 291 2.54 6.83 -4.87
C LEU A 291 1.60 5.64 -4.82
N LEU A 292 2.14 4.47 -5.17
CA LEU A 292 1.49 3.18 -5.11
C LEU A 292 2.36 2.21 -4.31
N SER A 293 1.75 1.32 -3.54
CA SER A 293 2.38 0.15 -2.91
C SER A 293 1.71 -1.09 -3.44
N ARG A 294 2.42 -1.95 -4.19
CA ARG A 294 1.84 -3.12 -4.88
C ARG A 294 0.56 -2.79 -5.66
N SER A 295 0.63 -1.78 -6.53
CA SER A 295 -0.51 -1.22 -7.28
C SER A 295 -1.65 -0.63 -6.44
N ASN A 296 -1.60 -0.69 -5.11
CA ASN A 296 -2.54 -0.02 -4.23
C ASN A 296 -2.16 1.44 -4.01
N LYS A 297 -3.17 2.31 -3.98
CA LYS A 297 -2.95 3.73 -3.68
C LYS A 297 -2.34 3.90 -2.29
N VAL A 298 -1.42 4.85 -2.20
CA VAL A 298 -0.94 5.38 -0.93
C VAL A 298 -1.58 6.74 -0.71
N MET A 299 -2.30 6.89 0.41
CA MET A 299 -2.91 8.16 0.81
C MET A 299 -2.07 8.85 1.89
N TYR A 300 -2.24 10.15 2.04
CA TYR A 300 -1.57 10.91 3.10
C TYR A 300 -2.46 12.03 3.61
N ASP A 301 -2.15 12.52 4.80
CA ASP A 301 -2.81 13.67 5.42
C ASP A 301 -2.03 14.98 5.13
N ILE A 302 -2.70 16.00 4.60
CA ILE A 302 -2.07 17.30 4.31
C ILE A 302 -1.73 18.12 5.55
N GLN A 303 -2.32 17.85 6.71
CA GLN A 303 -2.03 18.60 7.93
C GLN A 303 -0.69 18.18 8.54
N THR A 304 -0.46 16.88 8.61
CA THR A 304 0.72 16.30 9.27
C THR A 304 1.75 15.70 8.31
N TYR A 305 1.41 15.56 7.03
CA TYR A 305 2.18 14.78 6.04
C TYR A 305 2.38 13.31 6.43
N SER A 306 1.53 12.78 7.31
CA SER A 306 1.55 11.35 7.65
C SER A 306 1.00 10.54 6.50
N VAL A 307 1.73 9.52 6.08
CA VAL A 307 1.27 8.56 5.09
C VAL A 307 0.44 7.49 5.79
N PHE A 308 -0.65 7.07 5.15
CA PHE A 308 -1.49 5.98 5.60
C PHE A 308 -1.45 4.82 4.61
N ASP A 309 -1.42 3.61 5.15
CA ASP A 309 -1.81 2.43 4.41
C ASP A 309 -3.31 2.52 4.11
N THR A 310 -3.66 2.57 2.83
CA THR A 310 -5.05 2.75 2.40
C THR A 310 -5.92 1.54 2.72
N PHE A 311 -5.39 0.31 2.72
CA PHE A 311 -6.17 -0.90 3.06
C PHE A 311 -6.40 -1.03 4.57
N LEU A 312 -5.40 -0.64 5.38
CA LEU A 312 -5.43 -0.84 6.83
C LEU A 312 -5.93 0.37 7.62
N GLY A 313 -5.97 1.56 7.01
CA GLY A 313 -6.26 2.83 7.69
C GLY A 313 -5.20 3.21 8.72
N HIS A 314 -4.03 2.56 8.70
CA HIS A 314 -2.94 2.76 9.66
C HIS A 314 -1.97 3.84 9.16
N ALA A 315 -1.66 4.82 10.01
CA ALA A 315 -0.60 5.78 9.72
C ALA A 315 0.76 5.07 9.80
N VAL A 316 1.46 5.00 8.67
CA VAL A 316 2.73 4.27 8.52
C VAL A 316 3.95 5.17 8.63
N THR A 317 3.83 6.45 8.27
CA THR A 317 4.93 7.43 8.45
C THR A 317 4.43 8.74 9.06
N GLY A 318 5.36 9.61 9.48
CA GLY A 318 5.04 10.95 9.96
C GLY A 318 4.50 11.02 11.40
N PRO A 319 3.98 12.20 11.82
CA PRO A 319 3.51 12.43 13.18
C PRO A 319 2.41 11.48 13.67
N LEU A 320 1.48 11.09 12.81
CA LEU A 320 0.35 10.22 13.19
C LEU A 320 0.80 8.76 13.36
N ALA A 321 1.80 8.31 12.61
CA ALA A 321 2.42 6.99 12.82
C ALA A 321 3.13 6.89 14.18
N LYS A 322 3.79 7.96 14.63
CA LYS A 322 4.37 8.02 15.99
C LYS A 322 3.32 7.91 17.10
N LYS A 323 2.08 8.31 16.79
CA LYS A 323 0.91 8.13 17.67
C LYS A 323 0.20 6.79 17.47
N LYS A 324 0.68 5.93 16.56
CA LYS A 324 0.07 4.65 16.19
C LYS A 324 -1.39 4.80 15.80
N LEU A 325 -1.70 5.88 15.06
CA LEU A 325 -3.07 6.16 14.67
C LEU A 325 -3.55 5.13 13.65
N GLN A 326 -4.65 4.46 13.95
CA GLN A 326 -5.39 3.63 13.01
C GLN A 326 -6.82 4.15 12.92
N LEU A 327 -7.26 4.49 11.72
CA LEU A 327 -8.62 4.98 11.47
C LEU A 327 -9.61 3.82 11.55
N LYS A 328 -10.76 4.07 12.17
CA LYS A 328 -11.86 3.09 12.19
C LYS A 328 -12.53 3.07 10.82
N GLN A 329 -12.74 1.88 10.27
CA GLN A 329 -13.40 1.70 8.99
C GLN A 329 -14.94 1.70 9.14
N ALA A 330 -15.62 2.30 8.18
CA ALA A 330 -17.06 2.21 7.95
C ALA A 330 -17.36 1.22 6.81
N THR A 331 -18.56 0.67 6.77
CA THR A 331 -18.97 -0.26 5.72
C THR A 331 -19.18 0.50 4.42
N VAL A 332 -18.74 -0.10 3.32
CA VAL A 332 -19.03 0.37 1.97
C VAL A 332 -19.77 -0.73 1.21
N ILE A 333 -20.97 -0.41 0.74
CA ILE A 333 -21.81 -1.33 -0.04
C ILE A 333 -21.65 -0.98 -1.52
N THR A 334 -21.10 -1.90 -2.31
CA THR A 334 -21.08 -1.74 -3.77
C THR A 334 -22.38 -2.27 -4.36
N SER A 335 -23.12 -1.41 -5.07
CA SER A 335 -24.46 -1.67 -5.58
C SER A 335 -24.68 -1.04 -6.95
N ASP A 336 -25.66 -1.53 -7.71
CA ASP A 336 -26.25 -0.76 -8.80
C ASP A 336 -27.19 0.33 -8.24
N TRP A 337 -27.23 1.48 -8.91
CA TRP A 337 -27.98 2.64 -8.45
C TRP A 337 -29.47 2.36 -8.25
N GLY A 338 -30.08 1.57 -9.14
CA GLY A 338 -31.51 1.24 -9.09
C GLY A 338 -31.87 0.48 -7.81
N THR A 339 -31.07 -0.52 -7.46
CA THR A 339 -31.25 -1.30 -6.23
C THR A 339 -30.96 -0.47 -4.99
N TRP A 340 -29.87 0.31 -4.98
CA TRP A 340 -29.55 1.21 -3.87
C TRP A 340 -30.67 2.22 -3.60
N LYS A 341 -31.13 2.94 -4.63
CA LYS A 341 -32.22 3.93 -4.53
C LYS A 341 -33.53 3.32 -4.05
N LYS A 342 -33.82 2.08 -4.42
CA LYS A 342 -35.04 1.38 -3.97
C LYS A 342 -35.01 1.08 -2.47
N GLU A 343 -33.85 0.69 -1.94
CA GLU A 343 -33.68 0.36 -0.53
C GLU A 343 -33.51 1.62 0.34
N HIS A 344 -32.88 2.66 -0.22
CA HIS A 344 -32.63 3.94 0.43
C HIS A 344 -33.25 5.11 -0.37
N PRO A 345 -34.58 5.28 -0.38
CA PRO A 345 -35.25 6.30 -1.20
C PRO A 345 -34.86 7.74 -0.83
N GLU A 346 -34.50 7.98 0.43
CA GLU A 346 -34.05 9.28 0.95
C GLU A 346 -32.53 9.50 0.77
N THR A 347 -31.83 8.61 0.06
CA THR A 347 -30.39 8.72 -0.14
C THR A 347 -30.01 9.99 -0.89
N THR A 348 -28.85 10.54 -0.55
CA THR A 348 -28.22 11.62 -1.30
C THR A 348 -27.18 11.09 -2.27
N VAL A 349 -26.87 11.82 -3.34
CA VAL A 349 -25.88 11.42 -4.34
C VAL A 349 -24.91 12.56 -4.61
N MET A 350 -23.62 12.26 -4.67
CA MET A 350 -22.61 13.23 -5.08
C MET A 350 -22.89 13.78 -6.49
N LEU A 351 -22.84 15.10 -6.67
CA LEU A 351 -23.23 15.74 -7.94
C LEU A 351 -22.37 15.34 -9.15
N GLU A 352 -23.01 15.24 -10.33
CA GLU A 352 -22.36 14.90 -11.60
C GLU A 352 -21.16 15.79 -11.95
N ARG A 353 -21.19 17.07 -11.54
CA ARG A 353 -20.08 18.01 -11.80
C ARG A 353 -18.72 17.49 -11.33
N TYR A 354 -18.70 16.62 -10.32
CA TYR A 354 -17.46 16.02 -9.83
C TYR A 354 -16.88 14.96 -10.77
N ALA A 355 -17.61 14.50 -11.78
CA ALA A 355 -17.08 13.63 -12.85
C ALA A 355 -16.13 14.36 -13.82
N LEU A 356 -15.93 15.67 -13.65
CA LEU A 356 -15.00 16.48 -14.48
C LEU A 356 -15.33 16.43 -15.99
N GLY A 357 -16.60 16.26 -16.34
CA GLY A 357 -17.05 16.12 -17.73
C GLY A 357 -16.66 14.79 -18.38
N SER A 358 -16.28 13.79 -17.58
CA SER A 358 -15.90 12.45 -18.02
C SER A 358 -16.89 11.39 -17.54
N ASP A 359 -16.89 10.24 -18.22
CA ASP A 359 -17.67 9.05 -17.85
C ASP A 359 -16.78 7.82 -18.06
N PRO A 360 -15.74 7.64 -17.23
CA PRO A 360 -14.80 6.54 -17.40
C PRO A 360 -15.41 5.21 -17.00
N ASP A 361 -14.82 4.15 -17.54
CA ASP A 361 -14.94 2.79 -17.04
C ASP A 361 -13.53 2.18 -16.95
N PHE A 362 -12.72 2.70 -16.03
CA PHE A 362 -11.34 2.26 -15.87
C PHE A 362 -11.28 0.79 -15.46
N ARG A 363 -12.19 0.36 -14.60
CA ARG A 363 -12.28 -1.03 -14.15
C ARG A 363 -12.40 -2.01 -15.32
N ASN A 364 -13.33 -1.77 -16.25
CA ASN A 364 -13.56 -2.66 -17.37
C ASN A 364 -12.75 -2.28 -18.64
N GLY A 365 -12.00 -1.18 -18.59
CA GLY A 365 -11.15 -0.70 -19.67
C GLY A 365 -9.67 -0.83 -19.32
N ARG A 366 -9.09 0.25 -18.78
CA ARG A 366 -7.66 0.36 -18.43
C ARG A 366 -7.17 -0.82 -17.58
N ASP A 367 -7.99 -1.26 -16.62
CA ASP A 367 -7.64 -2.25 -15.60
C ASP A 367 -8.20 -3.64 -15.92
N ALA A 368 -8.79 -3.86 -17.11
CA ALA A 368 -9.50 -5.10 -17.43
C ALA A 368 -8.61 -6.36 -17.44
N ASN A 369 -7.30 -6.19 -17.65
CA ASN A 369 -6.36 -7.29 -17.93
C ASN A 369 -5.37 -7.56 -16.77
N GLY A 370 -5.70 -7.11 -15.56
CA GLY A 370 -4.84 -7.28 -14.38
C GLY A 370 -4.17 -5.97 -13.94
N PRO A 371 -3.37 -6.02 -12.86
CA PRO A 371 -2.66 -4.85 -12.35
C PRO A 371 -1.66 -4.31 -13.37
N ILE A 372 -1.70 -3.00 -13.60
CA ILE A 372 -0.80 -2.31 -14.55
C ILE A 372 0.49 -1.82 -13.88
N PHE A 373 0.59 -1.92 -12.55
CA PHE A 373 1.79 -1.65 -11.77
C PHE A 373 2.27 -2.94 -11.11
N PRO A 374 3.58 -3.09 -10.84
CA PRO A 374 4.14 -4.26 -10.20
C PRO A 374 3.49 -4.57 -8.85
N ILE A 375 3.14 -5.83 -8.67
CA ILE A 375 2.54 -6.39 -7.46
C ILE A 375 3.38 -7.54 -6.90
N GLY A 376 4.31 -8.09 -7.69
CA GLY A 376 5.06 -9.29 -7.36
C GLY A 376 4.20 -10.55 -7.39
N ASP A 377 4.40 -11.42 -6.42
CA ASP A 377 3.61 -12.63 -6.27
C ASP A 377 2.22 -12.37 -5.68
N VAL A 378 1.26 -13.22 -6.04
CA VAL A 378 -0.13 -13.15 -5.56
C VAL A 378 -0.54 -14.50 -4.99
N ASP A 379 -1.36 -14.47 -3.95
CA ASP A 379 -1.94 -15.68 -3.37
C ASP A 379 -2.74 -16.45 -4.43
N PRO A 380 -2.34 -17.70 -4.77
CA PRO A 380 -2.91 -18.43 -5.90
C PRO A 380 -4.30 -19.04 -5.62
N ARG A 381 -4.87 -18.84 -4.43
CA ARG A 381 -6.20 -19.38 -4.08
C ARG A 381 -7.32 -18.83 -4.96
N LEU A 382 -7.19 -17.61 -5.48
CA LEU A 382 -8.14 -16.97 -6.42
C LEU A 382 -7.41 -16.23 -7.53
N SER A 383 -8.13 -15.95 -8.62
CA SER A 383 -7.61 -15.06 -9.66
C SER A 383 -7.38 -13.65 -9.11
N VAL A 384 -6.36 -12.98 -9.64
CA VAL A 384 -5.90 -11.63 -9.22
C VAL A 384 -7.07 -10.64 -9.08
N HIS A 385 -7.98 -10.56 -10.06
CA HIS A 385 -9.15 -9.67 -10.06
C HIS A 385 -10.46 -10.31 -9.58
N GLU A 386 -10.41 -11.44 -8.87
CA GLU A 386 -11.62 -11.97 -8.22
C GLU A 386 -12.12 -10.95 -7.20
N ASP A 387 -13.41 -10.61 -7.27
CA ASP A 387 -14.04 -9.71 -6.32
C ASP A 387 -14.27 -10.42 -4.99
N VAL A 388 -13.72 -9.87 -3.92
CA VAL A 388 -13.92 -10.36 -2.56
C VAL A 388 -14.53 -9.29 -1.67
N ILE A 389 -15.31 -9.72 -0.68
CA ILE A 389 -15.70 -8.90 0.46
C ILE A 389 -14.70 -9.19 1.58
N GLY A 390 -13.97 -8.17 1.99
CA GLY A 390 -12.97 -8.23 3.05
C GLY A 390 -13.49 -7.66 4.36
N VAL A 391 -13.19 -8.32 5.47
CA VAL A 391 -13.53 -7.87 6.82
C VAL A 391 -12.50 -8.42 7.83
N ILE A 392 -12.31 -7.69 8.94
CA ILE A 392 -11.50 -8.13 10.07
C ILE A 392 -12.44 -8.59 11.19
N SER A 393 -12.24 -9.79 11.71
CA SER A 393 -13.01 -10.29 12.86
C SER A 393 -12.61 -9.60 14.17
N GLU A 394 -13.39 -9.80 15.23
CA GLU A 394 -13.08 -9.27 16.57
C GLU A 394 -11.71 -9.76 17.08
N SER A 395 -11.28 -10.97 16.70
CA SER A 395 -9.96 -11.51 17.06
C SER A 395 -8.79 -10.86 16.30
N GLY A 396 -9.08 -9.94 15.37
CA GLY A 396 -8.11 -9.30 14.49
C GLY A 396 -7.76 -10.15 13.27
N LYS A 397 -8.54 -11.19 12.96
CA LYS A 397 -8.26 -12.10 11.86
C LYS A 397 -8.88 -11.57 10.56
N PRO A 398 -8.08 -11.29 9.52
CA PRO A 398 -8.63 -10.93 8.22
C PRO A 398 -9.28 -12.15 7.56
N ILE A 399 -10.43 -11.94 6.92
CA ILE A 399 -11.10 -12.93 6.08
C ILE A 399 -11.65 -12.29 4.82
N ALA A 400 -11.57 -13.04 3.73
CA ALA A 400 -12.20 -12.74 2.45
C ALA A 400 -13.32 -13.71 2.13
N PHE A 401 -14.37 -13.20 1.50
CA PHE A 401 -15.45 -13.97 0.92
C PHE A 401 -15.53 -13.67 -0.58
N GLN A 402 -15.43 -14.69 -1.45
CA GLN A 402 -15.70 -14.49 -2.88
C GLN A 402 -17.10 -13.89 -3.06
N ARG A 403 -17.18 -12.70 -3.67
CA ARG A 403 -18.41 -11.90 -3.69
C ARG A 403 -19.55 -12.64 -4.40
N SER A 404 -19.25 -13.21 -5.56
CA SER A 404 -20.24 -13.90 -6.40
C SER A 404 -20.83 -15.13 -5.67
N THR A 405 -19.96 -15.93 -5.05
CA THR A 405 -20.33 -17.11 -4.26
C THR A 405 -21.14 -16.73 -3.01
N ALA A 406 -20.72 -15.70 -2.29
CA ALA A 406 -21.42 -15.21 -1.10
C ALA A 406 -22.83 -14.70 -1.44
N ILE A 407 -22.97 -13.88 -2.50
CA ILE A 407 -24.28 -13.40 -2.96
C ILE A 407 -25.18 -14.58 -3.35
N ALA A 408 -24.66 -15.54 -4.11
CA ALA A 408 -25.43 -16.70 -4.54
C ALA A 408 -25.93 -17.54 -3.35
N ALA A 409 -25.14 -17.67 -2.28
CA ALA A 409 -25.51 -18.36 -1.06
C ALA A 409 -26.58 -17.60 -0.26
N LEU A 410 -26.38 -16.30 -0.03
CA LEU A 410 -27.36 -15.48 0.67
C LEU A 410 -28.72 -15.42 -0.05
N LEU A 411 -28.71 -15.39 -1.39
CA LEU A 411 -29.96 -15.43 -2.20
C LEU A 411 -30.71 -16.76 -2.08
N ARG A 412 -30.04 -17.87 -1.73
CA ARG A 412 -30.69 -19.15 -1.40
C ARG A 412 -31.23 -19.20 0.03
N GLY A 413 -30.91 -18.21 0.84
CA GLY A 413 -31.22 -18.17 2.27
C GLY A 413 -30.19 -18.89 3.14
N ASP A 414 -29.00 -19.18 2.60
CA ASP A 414 -27.90 -19.76 3.38
C ASP A 414 -27.34 -18.70 4.34
N GLU A 415 -26.97 -19.11 5.55
CA GLU A 415 -26.29 -18.25 6.51
C GLU A 415 -24.77 -18.35 6.32
N ILE A 416 -24.09 -17.21 6.20
CA ILE A 416 -22.63 -17.13 6.09
C ILE A 416 -22.08 -16.46 7.34
N THR A 417 -21.31 -17.21 8.12
CA THR A 417 -20.68 -16.71 9.36
C THR A 417 -19.20 -17.09 9.44
N PHE A 418 -18.45 -16.26 10.16
CA PHE A 418 -17.06 -16.53 10.55
C PHE A 418 -16.73 -15.80 11.85
N GLU A 419 -16.42 -16.53 12.93
CA GLU A 419 -16.27 -15.94 14.27
C GLU A 419 -17.51 -15.09 14.64
N ASN A 420 -17.33 -13.78 14.84
CA ASN A 420 -18.42 -12.84 15.13
C ASN A 420 -19.09 -12.25 13.87
N ILE A 421 -18.52 -12.49 12.69
CA ILE A 421 -19.00 -11.95 11.43
C ILE A 421 -20.19 -12.77 10.93
N ARG A 422 -21.25 -12.06 10.51
CA ARG A 422 -22.32 -12.57 9.65
C ARG A 422 -22.43 -11.69 8.41
N LEU A 423 -22.56 -12.30 7.23
CA LEU A 423 -22.82 -11.54 6.00
C LEU A 423 -24.32 -11.34 5.78
N GLU A 424 -24.67 -10.16 5.27
CA GLU A 424 -26.04 -9.79 4.89
C GLU A 424 -26.06 -9.21 3.48
N LEU A 425 -27.11 -9.54 2.72
CA LEU A 425 -27.43 -8.79 1.50
C LEU A 425 -28.00 -7.43 1.92
N ARG A 426 -27.41 -6.36 1.39
CA ARG A 426 -27.89 -4.99 1.58
C ARG A 426 -27.80 -4.25 0.25
N ALA A 427 -28.92 -3.72 -0.22
CA ALA A 427 -29.02 -3.02 -1.48
C ALA A 427 -28.37 -3.79 -2.65
N GLY A 428 -28.54 -5.11 -2.74
CA GLY A 428 -27.91 -5.93 -3.80
C GLY A 428 -26.38 -6.13 -3.69
N GLY A 429 -25.74 -5.44 -2.75
CA GLY A 429 -24.38 -5.69 -2.30
C GLY A 429 -24.35 -6.61 -1.08
N VAL A 430 -23.20 -6.63 -0.39
CA VAL A 430 -22.97 -7.45 0.81
C VAL A 430 -22.33 -6.59 1.89
N ALA A 431 -22.84 -6.70 3.12
CA ALA A 431 -22.26 -6.10 4.31
C ALA A 431 -21.89 -7.18 5.33
N ALA A 432 -20.83 -6.94 6.10
CA ALA A 432 -20.50 -7.74 7.27
C ALA A 432 -20.99 -7.04 8.55
N VAL A 433 -21.72 -7.79 9.37
CA VAL A 433 -22.24 -7.34 10.66
C VAL A 433 -21.79 -8.25 11.78
N ASP A 434 -21.75 -7.71 12.99
CA ASP A 434 -21.52 -8.45 14.22
C ASP A 434 -22.79 -9.20 14.65
N VAL A 435 -22.67 -10.01 15.70
CA VAL A 435 -23.75 -10.79 16.31
C VAL A 435 -24.91 -9.93 16.82
N ASP A 436 -24.63 -8.67 17.16
CA ASP A 436 -25.63 -7.68 17.60
C ASP A 436 -26.22 -6.85 16.44
N GLY A 437 -25.77 -7.11 15.21
CA GLY A 437 -26.19 -6.41 14.00
C GLY A 437 -25.43 -5.10 13.73
N SER A 438 -24.46 -4.72 14.58
CA SER A 438 -23.60 -3.58 14.33
C SER A 438 -22.66 -3.84 13.16
N GLU A 439 -22.29 -2.79 12.44
CA GLU A 439 -21.45 -2.92 11.26
C GLU A 439 -19.96 -3.11 11.60
N LEU A 440 -19.29 -4.00 10.85
CA LEU A 440 -17.89 -4.35 11.04
C LEU A 440 -16.91 -3.64 10.10
N GLY A 441 -17.41 -2.76 9.22
CA GLY A 441 -16.55 -2.00 8.31
C GLY A 441 -16.02 -2.83 7.13
N SER A 442 -16.88 -3.64 6.50
CA SER A 442 -16.50 -4.41 5.31
C SER A 442 -16.45 -3.56 4.05
N HIS A 443 -15.65 -4.01 3.08
CA HIS A 443 -15.62 -3.44 1.75
C HIS A 443 -15.31 -4.50 0.68
N GLN A 444 -15.58 -4.16 -0.58
CA GLN A 444 -15.17 -4.97 -1.72
C GLN A 444 -13.76 -4.58 -2.17
N ALA A 445 -12.98 -5.56 -2.62
CA ALA A 445 -11.68 -5.36 -3.27
C ALA A 445 -11.40 -6.50 -4.27
N PHE A 446 -10.44 -6.29 -5.16
CA PHE A 446 -9.80 -7.38 -5.88
C PHE A 446 -8.97 -8.25 -4.93
N TRP A 447 -8.95 -9.56 -5.18
CA TRP A 447 -8.26 -10.54 -4.36
C TRP A 447 -6.78 -10.24 -4.15
N PHE A 448 -6.06 -9.84 -5.21
CA PHE A 448 -4.62 -9.55 -5.08
C PHE A 448 -4.38 -8.44 -4.06
N ALA A 449 -5.19 -7.39 -4.08
CA ALA A 449 -5.05 -6.27 -3.19
C ALA A 449 -5.37 -6.70 -1.75
N TRP A 450 -6.51 -7.36 -1.53
CA TRP A 450 -6.86 -7.83 -0.19
C TRP A 450 -5.80 -8.78 0.40
N SER A 451 -5.41 -9.82 -0.35
CA SER A 451 -4.47 -10.84 0.14
C SER A 451 -3.06 -10.31 0.38
N GLN A 452 -2.60 -9.31 -0.37
CA GLN A 452 -1.26 -8.73 -0.17
C GLN A 452 -1.16 -7.83 1.07
N PHE A 453 -2.24 -7.12 1.41
CA PHE A 453 -2.31 -6.33 2.64
C PHE A 453 -2.74 -7.16 3.86
N HIS A 454 -3.35 -8.32 3.61
CA HIS A 454 -3.71 -9.32 4.62
C HIS A 454 -3.17 -10.72 4.26
N PRO A 455 -1.84 -10.95 4.32
CA PRO A 455 -1.22 -12.21 3.87
C PRO A 455 -1.62 -13.44 4.70
N LYS A 456 -2.23 -13.23 5.87
CA LYS A 456 -2.79 -14.29 6.74
C LYS A 456 -4.30 -14.42 6.60
N THR A 457 -4.89 -13.83 5.56
CA THR A 457 -6.34 -13.86 5.36
C THR A 457 -6.85 -15.27 5.23
N GLU A 458 -7.91 -15.57 5.97
CA GLU A 458 -8.74 -16.70 5.67
C GLU A 458 -9.50 -16.45 4.37
N LEU A 459 -9.86 -17.53 3.71
CA LEU A 459 -10.74 -17.50 2.55
C LEU A 459 -11.92 -18.41 2.87
N TRP A 460 -13.12 -17.85 2.86
CA TRP A 460 -14.32 -18.62 3.06
C TRP A 460 -14.52 -19.62 1.90
N ALA A 461 -14.74 -20.89 2.23
CA ALA A 461 -14.67 -22.01 1.29
C ALA A 461 -15.95 -22.26 0.47
N GLY A 462 -17.04 -21.53 0.73
CA GLY A 462 -18.34 -21.75 0.11
C GLY A 462 -19.23 -22.72 0.87
#